data_AF-A0A1E5Q308-F1
#
_entry.id   AF-A0A1E5Q308-F1
#
_cell.length_a   1.000
_cell.length_b   1.000
_cell.length_c   1.000
_cell.angle_alpha   90.00
_cell.angle_beta   90.00
_cell.angle_gamma   90.00
#
_symmetry.space_group_name_H-M   'P 1'
#
loop_
_entity.id
_entity.type
_entity.pdbx_description
1 polymer ?
#
loop_
_entity_poly.entity_id
_entity_poly.type
_entity_poly.pdbx_seq_one_letter_code
_entity_poly.pdbx_strand_id
1 'polypeptide(L)'
;MGFIIHVPELQALRQACDFYGGIRAVALKAGIQNSNLSRWLKGEKTLSNQSVIKFLAAIDIPEGKVDTSKVLEWSINWIIDKKLSKGIELYFPEGEIELARAPWSRWGLDALLKQAMSLGRVSKDLPPEIYAMKQEEVRVVLRRTPGVPLTLKEFGGRVKWKEGSLEASAINISMLDLPWIDGGLSPDEFDRVWEGKNATMNDIVAYIENSQADTQEVLNLLKKKLPIKR
;
A
#
# COMPACT_ATOMS: atom_id res chain seq x y z
N MET A 1 -17.17 -32.32 -13.04
CA MET A 1 -17.86 -31.22 -12.35
C MET A 1 -17.19 -29.91 -12.76
N GLY A 2 -17.90 -29.01 -13.43
CA GLY A 2 -17.36 -27.71 -13.80
C GLY A 2 -17.47 -26.76 -12.61
N PHE A 3 -16.34 -26.25 -12.10
CA PHE A 3 -16.35 -25.18 -11.11
C PHE A 3 -16.81 -23.90 -11.81
N ILE A 4 -17.98 -23.36 -11.42
CA ILE A 4 -18.43 -22.04 -11.84
C ILE A 4 -17.63 -21.03 -11.02
N ILE A 5 -16.60 -20.45 -11.61
CA ILE A 5 -15.86 -19.34 -11.00
C ILE A 5 -16.73 -18.09 -11.15
N HIS A 6 -17.20 -17.53 -10.04
CA HIS A 6 -17.87 -16.24 -10.06
C HIS A 6 -16.83 -15.15 -10.34
N VAL A 7 -16.76 -14.67 -11.58
CA VAL A 7 -15.82 -13.63 -11.97
C VAL A 7 -16.43 -12.27 -11.62
N PRO A 8 -15.78 -11.45 -10.78
CA PRO A 8 -16.25 -10.10 -10.50
C PRO A 8 -16.29 -9.23 -11.77
N GLU A 9 -16.96 -8.08 -11.70
CA GLU A 9 -17.04 -7.15 -12.84
C GLU A 9 -15.65 -6.82 -13.41
N LEU A 10 -15.47 -6.97 -14.73
CA LEU A 10 -14.16 -6.79 -15.38
C LEU A 10 -13.54 -5.41 -15.14
N GLN A 11 -14.37 -4.37 -14.99
CA GLN A 11 -13.91 -3.04 -14.63
C GLN A 11 -13.26 -3.00 -13.24
N ALA A 12 -13.87 -3.68 -12.27
CA ALA A 12 -13.35 -3.78 -10.91
C ALA A 12 -12.03 -4.57 -10.89
N LEU A 13 -11.96 -5.70 -11.61
CA LEU A 13 -10.74 -6.51 -11.76
C LEU A 13 -9.61 -5.73 -12.42
N ARG A 14 -9.95 -4.87 -13.39
CA ARG A 14 -8.98 -4.00 -14.04
C ARG A 14 -8.43 -2.95 -13.08
N GLN A 15 -9.29 -2.33 -12.25
CA GLN A 15 -8.86 -1.38 -11.23
C GLN A 15 -8.03 -2.05 -10.13
N ALA A 16 -8.40 -3.27 -9.72
CA ALA A 16 -7.63 -4.05 -8.76
C ALA A 16 -6.17 -4.25 -9.20
N CYS A 17 -5.91 -4.38 -10.52
CA CYS A 17 -4.55 -4.47 -11.02
C CYS A 17 -3.70 -3.26 -10.64
N ASP A 18 -4.28 -2.05 -10.54
CA ASP A 18 -3.54 -0.83 -10.21
C ASP A 18 -2.99 -0.86 -8.77
N PHE A 19 -3.63 -1.61 -7.86
CA PHE A 19 -3.11 -1.83 -6.50
C PHE A 19 -1.82 -2.65 -6.48
N TYR A 20 -1.57 -3.47 -7.51
CA TYR A 20 -0.40 -4.35 -7.61
C TYR A 20 0.59 -3.88 -8.68
N GLY A 21 0.68 -2.56 -8.92
CA GLY A 21 1.60 -1.99 -9.92
C GLY A 21 1.13 -2.13 -11.38
N GLY A 22 -0.14 -2.50 -11.60
CA GLY A 22 -0.82 -2.48 -12.90
C GLY A 22 -0.88 -3.83 -13.61
N ILE A 23 -1.60 -3.85 -14.74
CA ILE A 23 -1.86 -5.08 -15.52
C ILE A 23 -0.56 -5.80 -15.91
N ARG A 24 0.54 -5.07 -16.16
CA ARG A 24 1.84 -5.67 -16.50
C ARG A 24 2.46 -6.41 -15.33
N ALA A 25 2.47 -5.80 -14.14
CA ALA A 25 3.01 -6.42 -12.94
C ALA A 25 2.19 -7.65 -12.53
N VAL A 26 0.85 -7.54 -12.59
CA VAL A 26 -0.05 -8.67 -12.32
C VAL A 26 0.12 -9.80 -13.33
N ALA A 27 0.21 -9.50 -14.63
CA ALA A 27 0.44 -10.50 -15.66
C ALA A 27 1.74 -11.27 -15.42
N LEU A 28 2.81 -10.56 -15.03
CA LEU A 28 4.08 -11.17 -14.67
C LEU A 28 3.95 -12.09 -13.44
N LYS A 29 3.33 -11.59 -12.35
CA LYS A 29 3.07 -12.38 -11.12
C LYS A 29 2.25 -13.64 -11.40
N ALA A 30 1.26 -13.54 -12.29
CA ALA A 30 0.38 -14.66 -12.65
C ALA A 30 0.99 -15.62 -13.70
N GLY A 31 2.13 -15.28 -14.32
CA GLY A 31 2.70 -16.05 -15.42
C GLY A 31 1.82 -16.04 -16.68
N ILE A 32 1.18 -14.90 -16.99
CA ILE A 32 0.26 -14.72 -18.12
C ILE A 32 0.84 -13.68 -19.08
N GLN A 33 0.62 -13.85 -20.39
CA GLN A 33 0.98 -12.82 -21.35
C GLN A 33 0.14 -11.54 -21.13
N ASN A 34 0.82 -10.40 -20.99
CA ASN A 34 0.19 -9.11 -20.71
C ASN A 34 -0.88 -8.73 -21.75
N SER A 35 -0.63 -8.96 -23.04
CA SER A 35 -1.56 -8.67 -24.13
C SER A 35 -2.86 -9.48 -24.01
N ASN A 36 -2.77 -10.74 -23.58
CA ASN A 36 -3.95 -11.58 -23.36
C ASN A 36 -4.72 -11.11 -22.13
N LEU A 37 -4.05 -10.87 -21.00
CA LEU A 37 -4.72 -10.34 -19.80
C LEU A 37 -5.42 -9.01 -20.09
N SER A 38 -4.75 -8.09 -20.80
CA SER A 38 -5.32 -6.78 -21.12
C SER A 38 -6.55 -6.88 -22.03
N ARG A 39 -6.58 -7.80 -23.00
CA ARG A 39 -7.75 -8.01 -23.87
C ARG A 39 -8.89 -8.69 -23.13
N TRP A 40 -8.57 -9.65 -22.26
CA TRP A 40 -9.57 -10.30 -21.42
C TRP A 40 -10.25 -9.35 -20.45
N LEU A 41 -9.51 -8.45 -19.81
CA LEU A 41 -10.07 -7.38 -18.97
C LEU A 41 -10.96 -6.38 -19.74
N LYS A 42 -10.93 -6.41 -21.07
CA LYS A 42 -11.82 -5.64 -21.96
C LYS A 42 -13.04 -6.46 -22.45
N GLY A 43 -13.18 -7.72 -22.03
CA GLY A 43 -14.28 -8.61 -22.39
C GLY A 43 -13.95 -9.64 -23.48
N GLU A 44 -12.73 -9.68 -24.00
CA GLU A 44 -12.35 -10.66 -25.02
C GLU A 44 -12.05 -12.04 -24.43
N LYS A 45 -12.45 -13.12 -25.11
CA LYS A 45 -12.22 -14.51 -24.65
C LYS A 45 -10.79 -14.99 -24.96
N THR A 46 -9.80 -14.37 -24.32
CA THR A 46 -8.36 -14.64 -24.58
C THR A 46 -7.63 -15.41 -23.48
N LEU A 47 -8.25 -15.60 -22.31
CA LEU A 47 -7.71 -16.40 -21.21
C LEU A 47 -8.43 -17.73 -21.04
N SER A 48 -7.66 -18.76 -20.70
CA SER A 48 -8.19 -20.05 -20.23
C SER A 48 -8.67 -19.96 -18.78
N ASN A 49 -9.51 -20.89 -18.33
CA ASN A 49 -9.95 -20.96 -16.92
C ASN A 49 -8.77 -21.05 -15.95
N GLN A 50 -7.72 -21.82 -16.28
CA GLN A 50 -6.52 -21.90 -15.45
C GLN A 50 -5.78 -20.56 -15.36
N SER A 51 -5.73 -19.81 -16.46
CA SER A 51 -5.15 -18.46 -16.47
C SER A 51 -6.00 -17.49 -15.62
N VAL A 52 -7.33 -17.61 -15.64
CA VAL A 52 -8.20 -16.80 -14.79
C VAL A 52 -7.94 -17.09 -13.32
N ILE A 53 -7.82 -18.36 -12.92
CA ILE A 53 -7.48 -18.74 -11.53
C ILE A 53 -6.14 -18.13 -11.10
N LYS A 54 -5.10 -18.24 -11.94
CA LYS A 54 -3.77 -17.64 -11.68
C LYS A 54 -3.84 -16.13 -11.55
N PHE A 55 -4.62 -15.48 -12.41
CA PHE A 55 -4.85 -14.03 -12.35
C PHE A 55 -5.50 -13.63 -11.03
N LEU A 56 -6.62 -14.27 -10.67
CA LEU A 56 -7.36 -13.99 -9.45
C LEU A 56 -6.50 -14.21 -8.19
N ALA A 57 -5.70 -15.29 -8.15
CA ALA A 57 -4.74 -15.51 -7.08
C ALA A 57 -3.64 -14.44 -7.03
N ALA A 58 -3.19 -13.93 -8.18
CA ALA A 58 -2.15 -12.89 -8.23
C ALA A 58 -2.63 -11.52 -7.70
N ILE A 59 -3.93 -11.26 -7.71
CA ILE A 59 -4.55 -10.08 -7.09
C ILE A 59 -5.26 -10.41 -5.78
N ASP A 60 -4.87 -11.51 -5.13
CA ASP A 60 -5.31 -11.92 -3.79
C ASP A 60 -6.82 -12.06 -3.63
N ILE A 61 -7.50 -12.48 -4.71
CA ILE A 61 -8.91 -12.89 -4.70
C ILE A 61 -9.08 -14.33 -5.21
N PRO A 62 -8.37 -15.33 -4.65
CA PRO A 62 -8.50 -16.71 -5.09
C PRO A 62 -9.97 -17.15 -5.07
N GLU A 63 -10.40 -17.87 -6.11
CA GLU A 63 -11.79 -18.33 -6.27
C GLU A 63 -12.84 -17.20 -6.26
N GLY A 64 -12.43 -15.96 -6.51
CA GLY A 64 -13.31 -14.78 -6.52
C GLY A 64 -13.60 -14.21 -5.14
N LYS A 65 -12.87 -14.62 -4.09
CA LYS A 65 -13.00 -14.10 -2.72
C LYS A 65 -11.67 -13.58 -2.23
N VAL A 66 -11.70 -12.49 -1.47
CA VAL A 66 -10.52 -11.88 -0.85
C VAL A 66 -9.83 -12.89 0.06
N ASP A 67 -8.51 -12.97 -0.06
CA ASP A 67 -7.67 -13.78 0.82
C ASP A 67 -7.45 -13.07 2.16
N THR A 68 -8.30 -13.38 3.16
CA THR A 68 -8.22 -12.80 4.51
C THR A 68 -7.14 -13.45 5.39
N SER A 69 -6.47 -14.49 4.91
CA SER A 69 -5.45 -15.22 5.68
C SER A 69 -4.10 -14.50 5.78
N LYS A 70 -3.95 -13.36 5.07
CA LYS A 70 -2.71 -12.60 4.98
C LYS A 70 -2.99 -11.10 4.98
N VAL A 71 -1.92 -10.32 5.07
CA VAL A 71 -1.96 -8.89 4.76
C VAL A 71 -1.82 -8.70 3.25
N LEU A 72 -2.76 -7.98 2.65
CA LEU A 72 -2.71 -7.61 1.25
C LEU A 72 -1.70 -6.48 1.06
N GLU A 73 -0.73 -6.69 0.17
CA GLU A 73 0.36 -5.74 -0.04
C GLU A 73 0.16 -4.98 -1.35
N TRP A 74 -0.25 -3.73 -1.24
CA TRP A 74 -0.50 -2.85 -2.37
C TRP A 74 0.69 -1.91 -2.61
N SER A 75 1.05 -1.75 -3.88
CA SER A 75 2.10 -0.83 -4.34
C SER A 75 1.55 0.00 -5.49
N ILE A 76 1.13 1.21 -5.17
CA ILE A 76 0.64 2.17 -6.16
C ILE A 76 1.80 3.08 -6.57
N ASN A 77 2.34 2.82 -7.76
CA ASN A 77 3.60 3.43 -8.21
C ASN A 77 3.42 4.76 -8.95
N TRP A 78 2.18 5.21 -9.19
CA TRP A 78 1.90 6.46 -9.89
C TRP A 78 0.85 7.31 -9.18
N ILE A 79 0.81 8.59 -9.54
CA ILE A 79 -0.29 9.49 -9.17
C ILE A 79 -1.52 8.98 -9.90
N ILE A 80 -2.55 8.59 -9.14
CA ILE A 80 -3.75 8.01 -9.71
C ILE A 80 -4.75 9.16 -9.94
N ASP A 81 -4.84 9.64 -11.19
CA ASP A 81 -5.91 10.53 -11.63
C ASP A 81 -7.26 9.80 -11.85
N LYS A 82 -7.38 8.58 -11.35
CA LYS A 82 -8.51 7.66 -11.58
C LYS A 82 -9.20 7.29 -10.28
N LYS A 83 -10.51 7.11 -10.33
CA LYS A 83 -11.25 6.54 -9.19
C LYS A 83 -10.98 5.03 -9.11
N LEU A 84 -10.49 4.57 -7.96
CA LEU A 84 -10.24 3.16 -7.64
C LEU A 84 -11.42 2.50 -6.91
N SER A 85 -12.53 3.22 -6.75
CA SER A 85 -13.67 2.79 -5.95
C SER A 85 -14.20 1.41 -6.33
N LYS A 86 -14.24 1.05 -7.62
CA LYS A 86 -14.68 -0.28 -8.06
C LYS A 86 -13.68 -1.37 -7.70
N GLY A 87 -12.39 -1.09 -7.78
CA GLY A 87 -11.35 -1.99 -7.28
C GLY A 87 -11.48 -2.21 -5.77
N ILE A 88 -11.72 -1.13 -5.01
CA ILE A 88 -11.91 -1.20 -3.55
C ILE A 88 -13.11 -2.05 -3.16
N GLU A 89 -14.23 -1.92 -3.86
CA GLU A 89 -15.43 -2.73 -3.64
C GLU A 89 -15.18 -4.25 -3.78
N LEU A 90 -14.13 -4.68 -4.48
CA LEU A 90 -13.75 -6.10 -4.53
C LEU A 90 -13.15 -6.61 -3.23
N TYR A 91 -12.36 -5.77 -2.56
CA TYR A 91 -11.67 -6.13 -1.33
C TYR A 91 -12.51 -5.85 -0.09
N PHE A 92 -13.40 -4.86 -0.21
CA PHE A 92 -14.19 -4.31 0.88
C PHE A 92 -15.65 -4.18 0.41
N PRO A 93 -16.39 -5.29 0.30
CA PRO A 93 -17.72 -5.28 -0.32
C PRO A 93 -18.72 -4.40 0.43
N GLU A 94 -18.66 -4.34 1.76
CA GLU A 94 -19.67 -3.68 2.60
C GLU A 94 -19.04 -2.83 3.72
N GLY A 95 -19.77 -1.90 4.32
CA GLY A 95 -19.29 -1.13 5.47
C GLY A 95 -18.23 -0.04 5.20
N GLU A 96 -17.71 0.53 6.28
CA GLU A 96 -16.68 1.59 6.28
C GLU A 96 -15.28 0.97 6.38
N ILE A 97 -14.30 1.59 5.72
CA ILE A 97 -12.91 1.13 5.70
C ILE A 97 -12.09 2.12 6.52
N GLU A 98 -11.42 1.62 7.55
CA GLU A 98 -10.55 2.44 8.38
C GLU A 98 -9.16 2.54 7.76
N LEU A 99 -8.56 3.72 7.87
CA LEU A 99 -7.24 4.04 7.35
C LEU A 99 -6.37 4.65 8.46
N ALA A 100 -5.14 4.17 8.56
CA ALA A 100 -4.08 4.79 9.33
C ALA A 100 -2.82 4.95 8.48
N ARG A 101 -1.89 5.79 8.93
CA ARG A 101 -0.63 6.08 8.22
C ARG A 101 0.58 5.80 9.08
N ALA A 102 1.73 5.59 8.46
CA ALA A 102 2.99 5.63 9.19
C ALA A 102 3.23 7.00 9.83
N PRO A 103 4.00 7.06 10.94
CA PRO A 103 4.30 8.31 11.64
C PRO A 103 4.96 9.36 10.75
N TRP A 104 5.81 8.93 9.80
CA TRP A 104 6.53 9.81 8.88
C TRP A 104 5.75 10.20 7.63
N SER A 105 4.64 9.52 7.32
CA SER A 105 3.83 9.83 6.14
C SER A 105 3.23 11.24 6.28
N ARG A 106 3.54 12.12 5.32
CA ARG A 106 3.08 13.52 5.14
C ARG A 106 3.54 14.62 6.11
N TRP A 107 3.77 14.44 7.41
CA TRP A 107 4.11 15.58 8.30
C TRP A 107 5.57 15.61 8.81
N GLY A 108 6.25 14.46 8.91
CA GLY A 108 7.68 14.42 9.25
C GLY A 108 8.60 14.80 8.08
N LEU A 109 8.07 14.80 6.85
CA LEU A 109 8.84 14.94 5.62
C LEU A 109 8.72 16.31 4.96
N ASP A 110 7.80 17.22 5.31
CA ASP A 110 7.73 18.53 4.64
C ASP A 110 9.02 19.38 4.83
N ALA A 111 9.67 19.25 5.99
CA ALA A 111 10.97 19.86 6.26
C ALA A 111 12.11 19.15 5.50
N LEU A 112 12.08 17.80 5.47
CA LEU A 112 13.08 16.94 4.84
C LEU A 112 13.00 16.96 3.30
N LEU A 113 11.79 16.98 2.73
CA LEU A 113 11.50 17.10 1.30
C LEU A 113 11.86 18.48 0.78
N LYS A 114 11.59 19.57 1.52
CA LYS A 114 12.09 20.91 1.17
C LYS A 114 13.62 20.94 1.09
N GLN A 115 14.30 20.31 2.05
CA GLN A 115 15.77 20.21 2.06
C GLN A 115 16.33 19.26 1.00
N ALA A 116 15.66 18.15 0.74
CA ALA A 116 16.13 17.16 -0.22
C ALA A 116 15.89 17.66 -1.66
N MET A 117 14.76 18.36 -1.91
CA MET A 117 14.44 18.95 -3.22
C MET A 117 15.35 20.14 -3.54
N SER A 118 15.77 20.94 -2.54
CA SER A 118 16.79 21.98 -2.73
C SER A 118 18.18 21.42 -3.06
N LEU A 119 18.43 20.13 -2.75
CA LEU A 119 19.69 19.43 -3.01
C LEU A 119 19.65 18.48 -4.23
N GLY A 120 18.52 18.36 -4.93
CA GLY A 120 18.40 17.53 -6.14
C GLY A 120 18.56 16.01 -5.92
N ARG A 121 18.40 15.52 -4.69
CA ARG A 121 18.70 14.12 -4.31
C ARG A 121 17.46 13.24 -4.02
N VAL A 122 16.26 13.72 -4.32
CA VAL A 122 15.04 13.09 -3.79
C VAL A 122 14.46 12.06 -4.73
N SER A 123 14.60 10.79 -4.39
CA SER A 123 13.47 9.84 -4.46
C SER A 123 13.83 8.44 -3.96
N LYS A 124 15.09 8.00 -4.08
CA LYS A 124 15.46 6.61 -3.78
C LYS A 124 15.76 6.31 -2.31
N ASP A 125 16.17 7.32 -1.55
CA ASP A 125 16.71 7.13 -0.19
C ASP A 125 15.71 7.47 0.93
N LEU A 126 14.49 7.88 0.55
CA LEU A 126 13.43 8.18 1.52
C LEU A 126 12.56 6.94 1.73
N PRO A 127 12.08 6.70 2.96
CA PRO A 127 11.15 5.61 3.23
C PRO A 127 9.84 5.85 2.46
N PRO A 128 9.19 4.77 1.99
CA PRO A 128 7.91 4.89 1.29
C PRO A 128 6.86 5.54 2.18
N GLU A 129 5.88 6.19 1.55
CA GLU A 129 4.64 6.53 2.24
C GLU A 129 3.88 5.24 2.51
N ILE A 130 3.62 4.95 3.77
CA ILE A 130 2.92 3.74 4.19
C ILE A 130 1.56 4.12 4.79
N TYR A 131 0.55 3.36 4.35
CA TYR A 131 -0.81 3.41 4.86
C TYR A 131 -1.29 2.00 5.18
N ALA A 132 -2.01 1.85 6.27
CA ALA A 132 -2.67 0.62 6.67
C ALA A 132 -4.18 0.81 6.50
N MET A 133 -4.87 -0.15 5.89
CA MET A 133 -6.33 -0.19 5.86
C MET A 133 -6.84 -1.47 6.52
N LYS A 134 -7.94 -1.36 7.26
CA LYS A 134 -8.62 -2.50 7.86
C LYS A 134 -10.12 -2.37 7.73
N GLN A 135 -10.77 -3.50 7.46
CA GLN A 135 -12.19 -3.71 7.64
C GLN A 135 -12.39 -5.18 7.97
N GLU A 136 -12.96 -5.46 9.14
CA GLU A 136 -13.12 -6.83 9.63
C GLU A 136 -11.79 -7.60 9.57
N GLU A 137 -11.73 -8.70 8.82
CA GLU A 137 -10.54 -9.54 8.62
C GLU A 137 -9.66 -9.09 7.45
N VAL A 138 -10.12 -8.17 6.60
CA VAL A 138 -9.32 -7.70 5.46
C VAL A 138 -8.31 -6.67 5.94
N ARG A 139 -7.03 -6.99 5.77
CA ARG A 139 -5.89 -6.17 6.18
C ARG A 139 -5.09 -5.78 4.94
N VAL A 140 -4.83 -4.49 4.76
CA VAL A 140 -4.07 -3.99 3.61
C VAL A 140 -2.95 -3.10 4.11
N VAL A 141 -1.76 -3.27 3.54
CA VAL A 141 -0.68 -2.29 3.60
C VAL A 141 -0.48 -1.72 2.20
N LEU A 142 -0.67 -0.42 2.09
CA LEU A 142 -0.41 0.35 0.88
C LEU A 142 0.90 1.10 1.01
N ARG A 143 1.82 0.82 0.08
CA ARG A 143 3.09 1.50 -0.08
C ARG A 143 3.03 2.39 -1.31
N ARG A 144 3.51 3.63 -1.16
CA ARG A 144 3.66 4.57 -2.26
C ARG A 144 5.05 5.16 -2.29
N THR A 145 5.39 5.69 -3.45
CA THR A 145 6.58 6.51 -3.63
C THR A 145 6.64 7.62 -2.58
N PRO A 146 7.81 7.86 -1.96
CA PRO A 146 7.98 8.92 -0.96
C PRO A 146 7.46 10.28 -1.46
N GLY A 147 6.76 11.01 -0.60
CA GLY A 147 6.22 12.34 -0.94
C GLY A 147 4.99 12.34 -1.85
N VAL A 148 4.40 11.19 -2.17
CA VAL A 148 3.13 11.09 -2.91
C VAL A 148 1.98 10.79 -1.94
N PRO A 149 1.29 11.81 -1.39
CA PRO A 149 0.30 11.62 -0.33
C PRO A 149 -0.96 10.95 -0.88
N LEU A 150 -1.54 10.06 -0.06
CA LEU A 150 -2.85 9.46 -0.33
C LEU A 150 -3.96 10.51 -0.28
N THR A 151 -4.88 10.46 -1.25
CA THR A 151 -6.11 11.26 -1.19
C THR A 151 -7.30 10.33 -1.05
N LEU A 152 -8.06 10.43 0.03
CA LEU A 152 -9.22 9.55 0.29
C LEU A 152 -10.24 9.52 -0.87
N LYS A 153 -10.37 10.62 -1.62
CA LYS A 153 -11.24 10.71 -2.81
C LYS A 153 -10.91 9.66 -3.88
N GLU A 154 -9.67 9.18 -3.95
CA GLU A 154 -9.23 8.12 -4.88
C GLU A 154 -9.97 6.79 -4.60
N PHE A 155 -10.33 6.53 -3.34
CA PHE A 155 -10.93 5.28 -2.85
C PHE A 155 -12.47 5.34 -2.76
N GLY A 156 -13.08 6.47 -3.09
CA GLY A 156 -14.51 6.72 -2.87
C GLY A 156 -14.82 7.09 -1.41
N GLY A 157 -16.09 7.44 -1.13
CA GLY A 157 -16.51 8.00 0.16
C GLY A 157 -16.56 7.02 1.34
N ARG A 158 -16.10 5.77 1.17
CA ARG A 158 -16.18 4.70 2.18
C ARG A 158 -14.93 4.59 3.05
N VAL A 159 -13.80 5.16 2.62
CA VAL A 159 -12.56 5.15 3.42
C VAL A 159 -12.55 6.35 4.36
N LYS A 160 -12.32 6.09 5.65
CA LYS A 160 -12.22 7.08 6.71
C LYS A 160 -10.95 6.89 7.51
N TRP A 161 -10.51 7.97 8.13
CA TRP A 161 -9.42 7.91 9.11
C TRP A 161 -9.88 7.15 10.36
N LYS A 162 -9.07 6.18 10.82
CA LYS A 162 -9.33 5.33 11.99
C LYS A 162 -9.74 6.15 13.22
N GLU A 163 -9.02 7.25 13.49
CA GLU A 163 -9.25 8.16 14.63
C GLU A 163 -9.95 9.45 14.19
N GLY A 164 -10.75 9.40 13.13
CA GLY A 164 -11.54 10.53 12.61
C GLY A 164 -10.72 11.62 11.88
N SER A 165 -9.39 11.66 12.04
CA SER A 165 -8.51 12.63 11.39
C SER A 165 -7.17 12.01 10.93
N LEU A 166 -6.53 12.66 9.96
CA LEU A 166 -5.20 12.27 9.44
C LEU A 166 -4.13 12.33 10.55
N GLU A 167 -4.25 13.32 11.42
CA GLU A 167 -3.29 13.64 12.47
C GLU A 167 -3.29 12.58 13.57
N ALA A 168 -4.50 12.16 14.00
CA ALA A 168 -4.65 11.17 15.05
C ALA A 168 -4.47 9.72 14.56
N SER A 169 -4.64 9.45 13.26
CA SER A 169 -4.60 8.09 12.70
C SER A 169 -3.19 7.64 12.29
N ALA A 170 -2.24 7.70 13.22
CA ALA A 170 -0.88 7.21 13.01
C ALA A 170 -0.67 5.84 13.69
N ILE A 171 -0.20 4.85 12.93
CA ILE A 171 0.22 3.56 13.50
C ILE A 171 1.60 3.69 14.14
N ASN A 172 1.85 2.92 15.20
CA ASN A 172 3.14 2.91 15.86
C ASN A 172 4.10 1.92 15.19
N ILE A 173 4.79 2.40 14.16
CA ILE A 173 5.83 1.66 13.44
C ILE A 173 7.10 2.50 13.31
N SER A 174 8.24 1.83 13.25
CA SER A 174 9.55 2.43 13.05
C SER A 174 9.98 2.36 11.58
N MET A 175 10.87 3.26 11.14
CA MET A 175 11.47 3.21 9.80
C MET A 175 12.38 1.98 9.60
N LEU A 176 12.66 1.22 10.67
CA LEU A 176 13.46 0.00 10.63
C LEU A 176 12.59 -1.26 10.62
N ASP A 177 11.27 -1.12 10.67
CA ASP A 177 10.34 -2.26 10.68
C ASP A 177 10.22 -2.82 9.24
N LEU A 178 11.22 -3.62 8.84
CA LEU A 178 11.36 -4.16 7.49
C LEU A 178 10.08 -4.81 6.94
N PRO A 179 9.27 -5.58 7.71
CA PRO A 179 8.03 -6.14 7.17
C PRO A 179 7.04 -5.08 6.67
N TRP A 180 7.00 -3.91 7.32
CA TRP A 180 6.17 -2.79 6.89
C TRP A 180 6.73 -2.10 5.66
N ILE A 181 8.06 -1.97 5.56
CA ILE A 181 8.73 -1.28 4.44
C ILE A 181 8.80 -2.17 3.18
N ASP A 182 9.29 -3.39 3.32
CA ASP A 182 9.72 -4.25 2.22
C ASP A 182 8.75 -5.40 1.91
N GLY A 183 7.77 -5.64 2.79
CA GLY A 183 6.81 -6.74 2.66
C GLY A 183 7.09 -7.95 3.53
N GLY A 184 6.21 -8.94 3.43
CA GLY A 184 6.21 -10.12 4.30
C GLY A 184 5.55 -9.88 5.65
N LEU A 185 4.64 -8.91 5.75
CA LEU A 185 3.94 -8.60 7.00
C LEU A 185 2.92 -9.71 7.33
N SER A 186 3.02 -10.26 8.55
CA SER A 186 2.05 -11.24 9.05
C SER A 186 0.76 -10.56 9.56
N PRO A 187 -0.40 -11.25 9.54
CA PRO A 187 -1.64 -10.74 10.15
C PRO A 187 -1.47 -10.34 11.62
N ASP A 188 -0.76 -11.14 12.41
CA ASP A 188 -0.54 -10.88 13.84
C ASP A 188 0.27 -9.60 14.07
N GLU A 189 1.31 -9.36 13.26
CA GLU A 189 2.08 -8.12 13.34
C GLU A 189 1.27 -6.91 12.92
N PHE A 190 0.43 -7.06 11.88
CA PHE A 190 -0.49 -6.01 11.46
C PHE A 190 -1.46 -5.66 12.58
N ASP A 191 -2.14 -6.65 13.16
CA ASP A 191 -3.14 -6.43 14.21
C ASP A 191 -2.52 -5.85 15.47
N ARG A 192 -1.34 -6.33 15.89
CA ARG A 192 -0.61 -5.77 17.03
C ARG A 192 -0.31 -4.28 16.87
N VAL A 193 0.14 -3.86 15.69
CA VAL A 193 0.42 -2.45 15.39
C VAL A 193 -0.87 -1.66 15.25
N TRP A 194 -1.89 -2.25 14.63
CA TRP A 194 -3.19 -1.64 14.41
C TRP A 194 -3.90 -1.35 15.74
N GLU A 195 -3.86 -2.26 16.69
CA GLU A 195 -4.49 -2.14 18.01
C GLU A 195 -3.60 -1.42 19.03
N GLY A 196 -2.30 -1.30 18.74
CA GLY A 196 -1.33 -0.62 19.57
C GLY A 196 -1.68 0.86 19.79
N LYS A 197 -1.13 1.44 20.86
CA LYS A 197 -1.24 2.89 21.10
C LYS A 197 -0.64 3.62 19.90
N ASN A 198 -1.44 4.46 19.27
CA ASN A 198 -1.01 5.30 18.16
C ASN A 198 0.16 6.17 18.59
N ALA A 199 1.20 6.24 17.76
CA ALA A 199 2.30 7.17 18.00
C ALA A 199 1.76 8.59 17.87
N THR A 200 1.80 9.36 18.95
CA THR A 200 1.41 10.76 18.93
C THR A 200 2.54 11.62 18.36
N MET A 201 2.23 12.84 17.94
CA MET A 201 3.27 13.80 17.54
C MET A 201 4.29 14.04 18.65
N ASN A 202 3.87 13.99 19.91
CA ASN A 202 4.77 14.12 21.06
C ASN A 202 5.72 12.93 21.17
N ASP A 203 5.30 11.72 20.79
CA ASP A 203 6.18 10.54 20.80
C ASP A 203 7.24 10.63 19.70
N ILE A 204 6.89 11.19 18.53
CA ILE A 204 7.84 11.42 17.43
C ILE A 204 8.85 12.50 17.81
N VAL A 205 8.38 13.63 18.36
CA VAL A 205 9.24 14.72 18.83
C VAL A 205 10.12 14.24 19.98
N ALA A 206 9.55 13.56 20.97
CA ALA A 206 10.30 12.99 22.08
C ALA A 206 11.29 11.93 21.62
N TYR A 207 11.00 11.12 20.60
CA TYR A 207 11.98 10.19 20.04
C TYR A 207 13.16 10.94 19.39
N ILE A 208 12.89 11.99 18.62
CA ILE A 208 13.93 12.84 18.00
C ILE A 208 14.79 13.51 19.09
N GLU A 209 14.16 14.10 20.10
CA GLU A 209 14.82 14.80 21.20
C GLU A 209 15.59 13.86 22.14
N ASN A 210 15.04 12.69 22.47
CA ASN A 210 15.67 11.71 23.38
C ASN A 210 16.71 10.81 22.70
N SER A 211 16.70 10.71 21.37
CA SER A 211 17.69 9.93 20.65
C SER A 211 19.11 10.51 20.72
N GLN A 212 19.28 11.75 21.25
CA GLN A 212 20.53 12.54 21.21
C GLN A 212 21.22 12.60 19.84
N ALA A 213 20.54 12.13 18.79
CA ALA A 213 21.07 12.17 17.46
C ALA A 213 20.87 13.60 16.99
N ASP A 214 21.98 14.31 16.81
CA ASP A 214 21.98 15.54 16.03
C ASP A 214 21.12 15.29 14.79
N THR A 215 20.24 16.22 14.44
CA THR A 215 19.42 16.09 13.22
C THR A 215 20.34 15.79 12.02
N GLN A 216 21.58 16.29 12.07
CA GLN A 216 22.65 15.99 11.12
C GLN A 216 23.18 14.54 11.18
N GLU A 217 23.16 13.89 12.34
CA GLU A 217 23.60 12.51 12.57
C GLU A 217 22.55 11.48 12.15
N VAL A 218 21.25 11.75 12.35
CA VAL A 218 20.15 10.97 11.73
C VAL A 218 20.24 11.06 10.21
N LEU A 219 20.47 12.27 9.68
CA LEU A 219 20.73 12.50 8.25
C LEU A 219 22.02 11.81 7.77
N ASN A 220 23.05 11.67 8.60
CA ASN A 220 24.31 11.01 8.25
C ASN A 220 24.24 9.47 8.36
N LEU A 221 23.42 8.93 9.27
CA LEU A 221 23.09 7.50 9.36
C LEU A 221 22.31 7.05 8.11
N LEU A 222 21.37 7.87 7.64
CA LEU A 222 20.70 7.68 6.36
C LEU A 222 21.67 7.75 5.16
N LYS A 223 22.70 8.61 5.21
CA LYS A 223 23.77 8.69 4.18
C LYS A 223 24.78 7.52 4.23
N LYS A 224 25.11 6.99 5.41
CA LYS A 224 26.18 5.97 5.59
C LYS A 224 25.74 4.54 5.21
N LYS A 225 24.44 4.24 5.12
CA LYS A 225 23.93 2.91 4.76
C LYS A 225 23.57 2.70 3.29
N LEU A 226 23.87 3.66 2.41
CA LEU A 226 23.76 3.48 0.96
C LEU A 226 25.14 3.09 0.41
N PRO A 227 25.36 1.84 -0.04
CA PRO A 227 26.59 1.52 -0.75
C PRO A 227 26.58 2.25 -2.10
N ILE A 228 27.31 3.35 -2.17
CA ILE A 228 27.70 3.99 -3.42
C ILE A 228 28.62 3.01 -4.14
N LYS A 229 28.14 2.39 -5.23
CA LYS A 229 29.04 1.95 -6.30
C LYS A 229 28.91 2.95 -7.46
N ARG A 230 30.05 3.54 -7.76
CA ARG A 230 30.32 4.43 -8.90
C ARG A 230 29.92 3.76 -10.22
#